data_AF-V2XZC0-F1
#
_entry.id   AF-V2XZC0-F1
#
_cell.length_a   1.000
_cell.length_b   1.000
_cell.length_c   1.000
_cell.angle_alpha   90.00
_cell.angle_beta   90.00
_cell.angle_gamma   90.00
#
_symmetry.space_group_name_H-M   'P 1'
#
loop_
_entity.id
_entity.type
_entity.pdbx_description
1 polymer ?
#
loop_
_entity_poly.entity_id
_entity_poly.type
_entity_poly.pdbx_seq_one_letter_code
_entity_poly.pdbx_strand_id
1 'polypeptide(L)'
;MQNPAEEITSVISRLTTTTSPEVQKATAEEFLTPNVGFRHPICSVSPGPGSRDALLGIYQWYRIMSPTIEAHVESVVYDAENEVVFAEVRQKFHIRISPFKPAWSRLIVRLELREMNGRRYIAFQEDFYHPDDFMNLILPPIAPIIRLALSGATIGSNLNAKIGQLLGFWRPNNSTATNSQHHDTRALYDGNKTD
;
A
#
# COMPACT_ATOMS: atom_id res chain seq x y z
N MET A 1 8.64 8.40 15.98
CA MET A 1 9.20 9.19 14.87
C MET A 1 9.13 10.67 15.20
N GLN A 2 10.23 11.38 14.96
CA GLN A 2 10.28 12.85 14.95
C GLN A 2 10.02 13.38 13.55
N ASN A 3 10.58 12.72 12.53
CA ASN A 3 10.38 13.01 11.12
C ASN A 3 9.88 11.75 10.38
N PRO A 4 8.55 11.53 10.31
CA PRO A 4 8.00 10.33 9.66
C PRO A 4 8.42 10.15 8.20
N ALA A 5 8.57 11.25 7.44
CA ALA A 5 8.93 11.18 6.03
C ALA A 5 10.33 10.56 5.80
N GLU A 6 11.27 10.79 6.72
CA GLU A 6 12.64 10.28 6.64
C GLU A 6 12.80 8.93 7.35
N GLU A 7 12.09 8.71 8.45
CA GLU A 7 12.28 7.53 9.30
C GLU A 7 11.52 6.29 8.80
N ILE A 8 10.38 6.45 8.09
CA ILE A 8 9.46 5.33 7.86
C ILE A 8 10.06 4.20 7.04
N THR A 9 10.95 4.51 6.10
CA THR A 9 11.64 3.49 5.29
C THR A 9 12.43 2.55 6.19
N SER A 10 13.15 3.08 7.17
CA SER A 10 13.90 2.29 8.15
C SER A 10 12.96 1.48 9.05
N VAL A 11 11.85 2.09 9.49
CA VAL A 11 10.85 1.42 10.33
C VAL A 11 10.23 0.22 9.61
N ILE A 12 9.76 0.38 8.37
CA ILE A 12 9.19 -0.70 7.56
C ILE A 12 10.21 -1.82 7.37
N SER A 13 11.46 -1.49 7.02
CA SER A 13 12.52 -2.48 6.88
C SER A 13 12.79 -3.24 8.18
N ARG A 14 12.91 -2.54 9.31
CA ARG A 14 13.16 -3.17 10.62
C ARG A 14 11.99 -4.03 11.10
N LEU A 15 10.75 -3.69 10.74
CA LEU A 15 9.58 -4.52 11.07
C LEU A 15 9.47 -5.76 10.17
N THR A 16 9.84 -5.68 8.89
CA THR A 16 9.47 -6.71 7.90
C THR A 16 10.65 -7.50 7.33
N THR A 17 11.87 -6.95 7.29
CA THR A 17 13.02 -7.57 6.62
C THR A 17 14.17 -7.96 7.56
N THR A 18 14.20 -7.42 8.78
CA THR A 18 15.25 -7.75 9.76
C THR A 18 15.37 -9.26 10.01
N THR A 19 16.60 -9.69 10.29
CA THR A 19 16.90 -11.09 10.62
C THR A 19 16.96 -11.35 12.13
N SER A 20 16.97 -10.30 12.96
CA SER A 20 16.97 -10.40 14.43
C SER A 20 15.54 -10.24 14.99
N PRO A 21 15.01 -11.27 15.68
CA PRO A 21 13.73 -11.18 16.38
C PRO A 21 13.69 -10.06 17.43
N GLU A 22 14.82 -9.80 18.09
CA GLU A 22 14.97 -8.76 19.12
C GLU A 22 14.85 -7.37 18.51
N VAL A 23 15.51 -7.13 17.37
CA VAL A 23 15.37 -5.87 16.62
C VAL A 23 13.93 -5.70 16.15
N GLN A 24 13.29 -6.75 15.64
CA GLN A 24 11.90 -6.69 15.19
C GLN A 24 10.96 -6.29 16.34
N LYS A 25 11.09 -6.96 17.48
CA LYS A 25 10.31 -6.67 18.70
C LYS A 25 10.56 -5.26 19.22
N ALA A 26 11.82 -4.86 19.38
CA ALA A 26 12.17 -3.52 19.85
C ALA A 26 11.62 -2.43 18.92
N THR A 27 11.65 -2.66 17.60
CA THR A 27 11.06 -1.75 16.61
C THR A 27 9.54 -1.65 16.78
N ALA A 28 8.85 -2.76 17.00
CA ALA A 28 7.41 -2.76 17.28
C ALA A 28 7.08 -1.98 18.56
N GLU A 29 7.86 -2.15 19.62
CA GLU A 29 7.68 -1.42 20.88
C GLU A 29 8.00 0.08 20.76
N GLU A 30 8.97 0.44 19.91
CA GLU A 30 9.44 1.81 19.69
C GLU A 30 8.50 2.62 18.80
N PHE A 31 7.90 2.00 17.77
CA PHE A 31 7.18 2.73 16.72
C PHE A 31 5.69 2.44 16.62
N LEU A 32 5.18 1.36 17.22
CA LEU A 32 3.75 1.04 17.20
C LEU A 32 3.08 1.48 18.51
N THR A 33 1.85 1.97 18.42
CA THR A 33 1.05 2.21 19.63
C THR A 33 0.73 0.87 20.33
N PRO A 34 0.51 0.86 21.65
CA PRO A 34 0.09 -0.36 22.36
C PRO A 34 -1.24 -0.93 21.86
N ASN A 35 -2.07 -0.10 21.21
CA ASN A 35 -3.39 -0.43 20.68
C ASN A 35 -3.46 -0.33 19.14
N VAL A 36 -2.37 -0.65 18.44
CA VAL A 36 -2.26 -0.56 16.97
C VAL A 36 -3.28 -1.45 16.25
N GLY A 37 -3.88 -0.92 15.18
CA GLY A 37 -4.69 -1.72 14.25
C GLY A 37 -3.92 -2.16 13.01
N PHE A 38 -4.37 -3.24 12.39
CA PHE A 38 -3.76 -3.76 11.17
C PHE A 38 -4.81 -4.34 10.23
N ARG A 39 -4.65 -4.10 8.92
CA ARG A 39 -5.47 -4.71 7.89
C ARG A 39 -4.65 -5.06 6.67
N HIS A 40 -4.72 -6.31 6.29
CA HIS A 40 -4.05 -6.91 5.14
C HIS A 40 -5.06 -7.80 4.39
N PRO A 41 -4.87 -8.10 3.10
CA PRO A 41 -5.86 -8.87 2.34
C PRO A 41 -6.27 -10.24 2.92
N ILE A 42 -5.46 -10.84 3.80
CA ILE A 42 -5.74 -12.17 4.41
C ILE A 42 -5.81 -12.18 5.94
N CYS A 43 -5.46 -11.09 6.61
CA CYS A 43 -5.48 -11.04 8.07
C CYS A 43 -5.69 -9.61 8.57
N SER A 44 -6.18 -9.48 9.80
CA SER A 44 -6.40 -8.19 10.42
C SER A 44 -6.24 -8.29 11.94
N VAL A 45 -5.96 -7.15 12.56
CA VAL A 45 -5.91 -6.96 14.00
C VAL A 45 -6.77 -5.75 14.33
N SER A 46 -7.82 -5.95 15.13
CA SER A 46 -8.63 -4.85 15.65
C SER A 46 -7.83 -4.06 16.70
N PRO A 47 -7.88 -2.71 16.68
CA PRO A 47 -7.26 -1.89 17.72
C PRO A 47 -7.76 -2.25 19.12
N GLY A 48 -6.84 -2.48 20.07
CA GLY A 48 -7.22 -2.82 21.45
C GLY A 48 -6.06 -3.34 22.31
N PRO A 49 -6.32 -3.71 23.57
CA PRO A 49 -5.30 -4.33 24.43
C PRO A 49 -4.68 -5.57 23.79
N GLY A 50 -3.34 -5.66 23.78
CA GLY A 50 -2.59 -6.79 23.20
C GLY A 50 -2.48 -6.79 21.68
N SER A 51 -3.11 -5.84 20.98
CA SER A 51 -3.07 -5.77 19.50
C SER A 51 -1.65 -5.57 18.94
N ARG A 52 -0.78 -4.84 19.63
CA ARG A 52 0.64 -4.70 19.23
C ARG A 52 1.37 -6.04 19.21
N ASP A 53 1.13 -6.89 20.20
CA ASP A 53 1.76 -8.22 20.27
C ASP A 53 1.18 -9.15 19.20
N ALA A 54 -0.12 -9.04 18.91
CA ALA A 54 -0.75 -9.75 17.81
C ALA A 54 -0.15 -9.35 16.44
N LEU A 55 0.04 -8.05 16.20
CA LEU A 55 0.68 -7.56 14.98
C LEU A 55 2.16 -7.99 14.89
N LEU A 56 2.90 -7.93 16.01
CA LEU A 56 4.27 -8.46 16.06
C LEU A 56 4.31 -9.95 15.69
N GLY A 57 3.35 -10.74 16.18
CA GLY A 57 3.21 -12.14 15.81
C GLY A 57 3.01 -12.36 14.30
N ILE A 58 2.28 -11.46 13.63
CA ILE A 58 2.12 -11.49 12.16
C ILE A 58 3.45 -11.24 11.46
N TYR A 59 4.22 -10.21 11.85
CA TYR A 59 5.53 -9.96 11.24
C TYR A 59 6.54 -11.08 11.50
N GLN A 60 6.51 -11.68 12.70
CA GLN A 60 7.32 -12.85 13.01
C GLN A 60 6.90 -14.04 12.14
N TRP A 61 5.60 -14.24 11.95
CA TRP A 61 5.09 -15.29 11.06
C TRP A 61 5.52 -15.07 9.61
N TYR A 62 5.57 -13.83 9.12
CA TYR A 62 6.11 -13.51 7.79
C TYR A 62 7.57 -13.97 7.66
N ARG A 63 8.41 -13.68 8.66
CA ARG A 63 9.80 -14.15 8.70
C ARG A 63 9.92 -15.68 8.78
N ILE A 64 9.02 -16.33 9.53
CA ILE A 64 8.96 -17.78 9.61
C ILE A 64 8.53 -18.36 8.26
N MET A 65 7.55 -17.79 7.57
CA MET A 65 7.13 -18.29 6.26
C MET A 65 8.16 -18.04 5.17
N SER A 66 8.90 -16.93 5.23
CA SER A 66 9.90 -16.55 4.24
C SER A 66 11.23 -16.18 4.92
N PRO A 67 12.22 -17.11 4.98
CA PRO A 67 13.52 -16.85 5.61
C PRO A 67 14.28 -15.68 5.01
N THR A 68 14.04 -15.39 3.73
CA THR A 68 14.62 -14.28 3.00
C THR A 68 13.48 -13.40 2.52
N ILE A 69 13.39 -12.19 3.05
CA ILE A 69 12.42 -11.17 2.61
C ILE A 69 13.24 -10.01 2.09
N GLU A 70 13.02 -9.66 0.84
CA GLU A 70 13.59 -8.46 0.22
C GLU A 70 12.46 -7.45 0.06
N ALA A 71 12.62 -6.23 0.57
CA ALA A 71 11.64 -5.16 0.42
C ALA A 71 12.35 -3.84 0.15
N HIS A 72 11.80 -3.07 -0.78
CA HIS A 72 12.25 -1.75 -1.19
C HIS A 72 11.10 -0.78 -1.03
N VAL A 73 11.32 0.29 -0.29
CA VAL A 73 10.39 1.42 -0.23
C VAL A 73 10.74 2.35 -1.39
N GLU A 74 9.86 2.40 -2.38
CA GLU A 74 10.07 3.13 -3.63
C GLU A 74 9.73 4.62 -3.47
N SER A 75 8.71 4.93 -2.68
CA SER A 75 8.32 6.32 -2.37
C SER A 75 7.62 6.42 -1.02
N VAL A 76 7.73 7.59 -0.40
CA VAL A 76 7.07 7.95 0.86
C VAL A 76 6.42 9.32 0.68
N VAL A 77 5.15 9.41 1.05
CA VAL A 77 4.41 10.67 1.14
C VAL A 77 3.86 10.77 2.56
N TYR A 78 4.24 11.83 3.27
CA TYR A 78 3.70 12.14 4.58
C TYR A 78 2.72 13.30 4.49
N ASP A 79 1.46 13.04 4.81
CA ASP A 79 0.41 14.02 4.98
C ASP A 79 0.36 14.42 6.46
N ALA A 80 0.98 15.55 6.78
CA ALA A 80 1.08 16.07 8.15
C ALA A 80 -0.26 16.59 8.68
N GLU A 81 -1.18 17.02 7.82
CA GLU A 81 -2.49 17.54 8.24
C GLU A 81 -3.37 16.40 8.76
N ASN A 82 -3.35 15.26 8.06
CA ASN A 82 -4.14 14.09 8.44
C ASN A 82 -3.36 13.08 9.31
N GLU A 83 -2.08 13.31 9.58
CA GLU A 83 -1.18 12.38 10.27
C GLU A 83 -1.15 11.00 9.60
N VAL A 84 -1.02 10.98 8.26
CA VAL A 84 -1.01 9.74 7.46
C VAL A 84 0.26 9.65 6.63
N VAL A 85 0.86 8.46 6.58
CA VAL A 85 1.94 8.13 5.65
C VAL A 85 1.43 7.16 4.59
N PHE A 86 1.75 7.43 3.34
CA PHE A 86 1.64 6.48 2.24
C PHE A 86 3.04 6.06 1.82
N ALA A 87 3.31 4.76 1.87
CA ALA A 87 4.55 4.18 1.41
C ALA A 87 4.26 3.23 0.25
N GLU A 88 4.92 3.46 -0.88
CA GLU A 88 4.94 2.47 -1.96
C GLU A 88 6.05 1.46 -1.68
N VAL A 89 5.71 0.19 -1.63
CA VAL A 89 6.65 -0.88 -1.33
C VAL A 89 6.65 -1.90 -2.46
N ARG A 90 7.84 -2.34 -2.85
CA ARG A 90 8.05 -3.54 -3.66
C ARG A 90 8.73 -4.59 -2.81
N GLN A 91 8.16 -5.77 -2.74
CA GLN A 91 8.69 -6.85 -1.95
C GLN A 91 8.76 -8.16 -2.71
N LYS A 92 9.69 -9.00 -2.31
CA LYS A 92 9.89 -10.35 -2.83
C LYS A 92 9.85 -11.30 -1.66
N PHE A 93 8.73 -12.00 -1.55
CA PHE A 93 8.44 -12.95 -0.51
C PHE A 93 8.58 -14.37 -1.07
N HIS A 94 9.38 -15.21 -0.41
CA HIS A 94 9.59 -16.60 -0.82
C HIS A 94 9.11 -17.56 0.27
N ILE A 95 7.88 -18.04 0.11
CA ILE A 95 7.29 -19.03 1.00
C ILE A 95 8.18 -20.28 1.03
N ARG A 96 8.64 -20.67 2.22
CA ARG A 96 9.64 -21.73 2.46
C ARG A 96 9.32 -23.05 1.76
N ILE A 97 8.04 -23.41 1.68
CA ILE A 97 7.56 -24.68 1.10
C ILE A 97 7.13 -24.56 -0.37
N SER A 98 7.19 -23.36 -0.95
CA SER A 98 6.77 -23.14 -2.33
C SER A 98 7.79 -23.73 -3.30
N PRO A 99 7.36 -24.52 -4.31
CA PRO A 99 8.25 -24.99 -5.37
C PRO A 99 8.51 -23.93 -6.45
N PHE A 100 7.84 -22.77 -6.38
CA PHE A 100 7.88 -21.75 -7.43
C PHE A 100 8.91 -20.65 -7.11
N LYS A 101 9.53 -20.11 -8.16
CA LYS A 101 10.41 -18.94 -8.02
C LYS A 101 9.59 -17.77 -7.45
N PRO A 102 10.13 -17.03 -6.45
CA PRO A 102 9.46 -15.86 -5.92
C PRO A 102 9.38 -14.76 -6.97
N ALA A 103 8.28 -14.00 -6.95
CA ALA A 103 8.06 -12.85 -7.82
C ALA A 103 8.02 -11.56 -7.01
N TRP A 104 8.26 -10.44 -7.70
CA TRP A 104 8.05 -9.12 -7.12
C TRP A 104 6.55 -8.86 -6.98
N SER A 105 6.15 -8.38 -5.82
CA SER A 105 4.82 -7.91 -5.49
C SER A 105 4.92 -6.44 -5.09
N ARG A 106 4.00 -5.61 -5.58
CA ARG A 106 3.87 -4.20 -5.21
C ARG A 106 2.65 -3.97 -4.33
N LEU A 107 2.79 -3.10 -3.35
CA LEU A 107 1.71 -2.64 -2.47
C LEU A 107 1.84 -1.16 -2.14
N ILE A 108 0.72 -0.57 -1.72
CA ILE A 108 0.69 0.69 -1.01
C ILE A 108 0.39 0.38 0.46
N VAL A 109 1.25 0.87 1.35
CA VAL A 109 1.06 0.82 2.80
C VAL A 109 0.54 2.17 3.23
N ARG A 110 -0.66 2.21 3.83
CA ARG A 110 -1.21 3.39 4.49
C ARG A 110 -1.02 3.24 6.00
N LEU A 111 -0.34 4.19 6.60
CA LEU A 111 -0.08 4.22 8.04
C LEU A 111 -0.77 5.44 8.64
N GLU A 112 -1.66 5.21 9.60
CA GLU A 112 -2.18 6.29 10.45
C GLU A 112 -1.24 6.47 11.62
N LEU A 113 -0.81 7.72 11.83
CA LEU A 113 0.07 8.09 12.92
C LEU A 113 -0.73 8.71 14.06
N ARG A 114 -0.22 8.54 15.28
CA ARG A 114 -0.72 9.21 16.48
C ARG A 114 0.45 9.86 17.20
N GLU A 115 0.32 11.15 17.49
CA GLU A 115 1.27 11.85 18.33
C GLU A 115 1.03 11.51 19.81
N MET A 116 2.11 11.13 20.50
CA MET A 116 2.14 10.88 21.94
C MET A 116 3.46 11.45 22.49
N ASN A 117 3.39 12.41 23.40
CA ASN A 117 4.57 13.03 24.03
C ASN A 117 5.60 13.59 23.02
N GLY A 118 5.14 14.26 21.96
CA GLY A 118 6.01 14.84 20.94
C GLY A 118 6.72 13.82 20.05
N ARG A 119 6.21 12.58 19.98
CA ARG A 119 6.66 11.53 19.06
C ARG A 119 5.46 10.92 18.35
N ARG A 120 5.62 10.62 17.06
CA ARG A 120 4.60 9.94 16.26
C ARG A 120 4.80 8.43 16.26
N TYR A 121 3.71 7.71 16.44
CA TYR A 121 3.64 6.24 16.46
C TYR A 121 2.63 5.76 15.43
N ILE A 122 2.86 4.59 14.83
CA ILE A 122 1.89 3.94 13.95
C ILE A 122 0.74 3.42 14.81
N ALA A 123 -0.44 3.99 14.59
CA ALA A 123 -1.68 3.62 15.27
C ALA A 123 -2.54 2.68 14.42
N PHE A 124 -2.39 2.71 13.10
CA PHE A 124 -3.05 1.78 12.19
C PHE A 124 -2.18 1.55 10.95
N GLN A 125 -2.11 0.31 10.47
CA GLN A 125 -1.52 -0.02 9.19
C GLN A 125 -2.54 -0.73 8.28
N GLU A 126 -2.68 -0.27 7.05
CA GLU A 126 -3.48 -0.91 6.01
C GLU A 126 -2.65 -1.16 4.75
N ASP A 127 -2.65 -2.41 4.27
CA ASP A 127 -1.89 -2.84 3.12
C ASP A 127 -2.80 -3.06 1.91
N PHE A 128 -2.56 -2.30 0.84
CA PHE A 128 -3.30 -2.38 -0.41
C PHE A 128 -2.47 -3.04 -1.49
N TYR A 129 -2.96 -4.18 -1.98
CA TYR A 129 -2.38 -4.88 -3.12
C TYR A 129 -3.33 -4.83 -4.29
N HIS A 130 -2.77 -4.70 -5.48
CA HIS A 130 -3.50 -5.09 -6.67
C HIS A 130 -3.64 -6.63 -6.72
N PRO A 131 -4.74 -7.20 -7.25
CA PRO A 131 -4.98 -8.64 -7.15
C PRO A 131 -3.87 -9.54 -7.75
N ASP A 132 -3.24 -9.14 -8.85
CA ASP A 132 -2.16 -9.92 -9.45
C ASP A 132 -0.82 -9.74 -8.72
N ASP A 133 -0.54 -8.56 -8.18
CA ASP A 133 0.57 -8.33 -7.24
C ASP A 133 0.41 -9.18 -5.98
N PHE A 134 -0.81 -9.29 -5.45
CA PHE A 134 -1.10 -10.17 -4.32
C PHE A 134 -0.86 -11.64 -4.67
N MET A 135 -1.20 -12.06 -5.90
CA MET A 135 -0.86 -13.41 -6.36
C MET A 135 0.64 -13.60 -6.59
N ASN A 136 1.40 -12.58 -7.01
CA ASN A 136 2.86 -12.64 -7.05
C ASN A 136 3.47 -12.90 -5.66
N LEU A 137 2.82 -12.44 -4.58
CA LEU A 137 3.25 -12.67 -3.21
C LEU A 137 3.03 -14.13 -2.76
N ILE A 138 1.86 -14.70 -3.07
CA ILE A 138 1.42 -16.00 -2.52
C ILE A 138 1.66 -17.16 -3.48
N LEU A 139 1.29 -16.99 -4.75
CA LEU A 139 1.33 -18.05 -5.75
C LEU A 139 1.60 -17.47 -7.16
N PRO A 140 2.88 -17.14 -7.46
CA PRO A 140 3.26 -16.42 -8.69
C PRO A 140 2.67 -16.97 -10.00
N PRO A 141 2.53 -18.29 -10.22
CA PRO A 141 1.93 -18.82 -11.44
C PRO A 141 0.48 -18.38 -11.71
N ILE A 142 -0.27 -17.94 -10.68
CA ILE A 142 -1.66 -17.46 -10.84
C ILE A 142 -1.72 -16.01 -11.32
N ALA A 143 -0.73 -15.18 -11.00
CA ALA A 143 -0.71 -13.77 -11.38
C ALA A 143 -0.99 -13.48 -12.87
N PRO A 144 -0.40 -14.20 -13.86
CA PRO A 144 -0.75 -14.00 -15.27
C PRO A 144 -2.21 -14.33 -15.61
N ILE A 145 -2.83 -15.28 -14.90
CA ILE A 145 -4.25 -15.62 -15.08
C ILE A 145 -5.12 -14.45 -14.60
N ILE A 146 -4.79 -13.84 -13.45
CA ILE A 146 -5.48 -12.64 -12.95
C ILE A 146 -5.35 -11.49 -13.94
N ARG A 147 -4.15 -11.24 -14.50
CA ARG A 147 -3.95 -10.22 -15.53
C ARG A 147 -4.80 -10.47 -16.78
N LEU A 148 -4.92 -11.73 -17.21
CA LEU A 148 -5.78 -12.10 -18.33
C LEU A 148 -7.25 -11.86 -18.01
N ALA A 149 -7.71 -12.22 -16.81
CA ALA A 149 -9.08 -11.98 -16.36
C ALA A 149 -9.40 -10.47 -16.32
N LEU A 150 -8.49 -9.64 -15.82
CA LEU A 150 -8.63 -8.18 -15.82
C LEU A 150 -8.70 -7.60 -17.24
N SER A 151 -7.88 -8.13 -18.15
CA SER A 151 -7.91 -7.75 -19.57
C SER A 151 -9.25 -8.14 -20.22
N GLY A 152 -9.74 -9.34 -19.93
CA GLY A 152 -11.07 -9.81 -20.36
C GLY A 152 -12.20 -8.95 -19.81
N ALA A 153 -12.16 -8.57 -18.53
CA ALA A 153 -13.12 -7.67 -17.92
C ALA A 153 -13.13 -6.29 -18.59
N THR A 154 -11.96 -5.77 -18.98
CA THR A 154 -11.86 -4.53 -19.75
C THR A 154 -12.59 -4.63 -21.09
N ILE A 155 -12.38 -5.72 -21.84
CA ILE A 155 -13.06 -5.96 -23.12
C ILE A 155 -14.57 -6.06 -22.91
N GLY A 156 -15.01 -6.87 -21.94
CA GLY A 156 -16.41 -7.05 -21.60
C GLY A 156 -17.11 -5.75 -21.21
N SER A 157 -16.49 -4.95 -20.33
CA SER A 157 -17.02 -3.64 -19.91
C SER A 157 -17.19 -2.69 -21.09
N ASN A 158 -16.23 -2.65 -22.02
CA ASN A 158 -16.34 -1.80 -23.21
C ASN A 158 -17.42 -2.28 -24.19
N LEU A 159 -17.58 -3.59 -24.38
CA LEU A 159 -18.65 -4.14 -25.20
C LEU A 159 -20.02 -3.83 -24.60
N ASN A 160 -20.18 -4.07 -23.30
CA ASN A 160 -21.41 -3.78 -22.57
C ASN A 160 -21.73 -2.29 -22.57
N ALA A 161 -20.72 -1.41 -22.44
CA ALA A 161 -20.91 0.03 -22.53
C ALA A 161 -21.43 0.44 -23.92
N LYS A 162 -20.90 -0.13 -25.01
CA LYS A 162 -21.39 0.12 -26.38
C LYS A 162 -22.84 -0.36 -26.57
N ILE A 163 -23.18 -1.54 -26.05
CA ILE A 163 -24.55 -2.07 -26.10
C ILE A 163 -25.48 -1.16 -25.29
N GLY A 164 -25.09 -0.78 -24.08
CA GLY A 164 -25.87 0.12 -23.22
C GLY A 164 -26.07 1.50 -23.85
N GLN A 165 -25.03 2.04 -24.50
CA GLN A 165 -25.11 3.25 -25.32
C GLN A 165 -26.09 3.07 -26.48
N LEU A 166 -26.02 1.97 -27.24
CA LEU A 166 -26.94 1.69 -28.33
C LEU A 166 -28.39 1.62 -27.85
N LEU A 167 -28.64 1.02 -26.68
CA LEU A 167 -29.97 0.92 -26.08
C LEU A 167 -30.45 2.23 -25.41
N GLY A 168 -29.58 3.24 -25.30
CA GLY A 168 -29.95 4.56 -24.78
C GLY A 168 -29.76 4.73 -23.27
N PHE A 169 -29.19 3.76 -22.56
CA PHE A 169 -29.02 3.84 -21.10
C PHE A 169 -28.01 4.91 -20.67
N TRP A 170 -26.90 5.08 -21.40
CA TRP A 170 -25.85 6.05 -21.06
C TRP A 170 -25.11 6.52 -22.32
N ARG A 171 -25.66 7.51 -23.03
CA ARG A 171 -25.06 8.06 -24.27
C ARG A 171 -24.31 9.36 -23.97
N PRO A 172 -22.97 9.37 -24.03
CA PRO A 172 -22.22 10.63 -23.95
C PRO A 172 -22.60 11.52 -25.15
N ASN A 173 -22.81 12.81 -24.91
CA ASN A 173 -22.96 13.78 -25.99
C ASN A 173 -21.62 13.94 -26.70
N ASN A 174 -21.56 13.64 -28.00
CA ASN A 174 -20.39 13.94 -28.84
C ASN A 174 -20.33 15.45 -29.18
N SER A 175 -20.51 16.32 -28.18
CA SER A 175 -20.23 17.73 -28.31
C SER A 175 -18.71 17.87 -28.37
N THR A 176 -18.16 17.72 -29.58
CA THR A 176 -16.80 18.15 -29.88
C THR A 176 -16.67 19.57 -29.34
N ALA A 177 -15.75 19.77 -28.40
CA ALA A 177 -15.42 21.08 -27.88
C ALA A 177 -14.79 21.91 -28.99
N THR A 178 -15.61 22.49 -29.88
CA THR A 178 -15.28 23.75 -30.54
C THR A 178 -15.48 24.85 -29.52
N ASN A 179 -14.57 24.92 -28.56
CA ASN A 179 -14.35 26.14 -27.82
C ASN A 179 -12.84 26.39 -27.81
N SER A 180 -12.37 26.98 -28.89
CA SER A 180 -11.16 27.79 -28.90
C SER A 180 -11.39 28.96 -27.94
N GLN A 181 -11.20 28.73 -26.66
CA GLN A 181 -10.93 29.77 -25.68
C GLN A 181 -9.51 29.54 -25.16
N HIS A 182 -8.62 30.43 -25.59
CA HIS A 182 -7.34 30.70 -24.95
C HIS A 182 -7.54 30.79 -23.43
N HIS A 183 -7.26 29.72 -22.71
CA HIS A 183 -7.00 29.79 -21.28
C HIS A 183 -5.50 29.97 -21.11
N ASP A 184 -5.15 31.20 -20.73
CA ASP A 184 -3.83 31.63 -20.30
C ASP A 184 -3.28 30.67 -19.22
N THR A 185 -2.26 29.88 -19.57
CA THR A 185 -1.65 28.86 -18.70
C THR A 185 -0.74 29.45 -17.62
N ARG A 186 -0.78 30.77 -17.38
CA ARG A 186 0.08 31.44 -16.39
C ARG A 186 -0.40 31.44 -14.94
N ALA A 187 -1.56 30.87 -14.62
CA ALA A 187 -2.13 30.99 -13.27
C ALA A 187 -1.98 29.77 -12.35
N LEU A 188 -1.30 28.69 -12.76
CA LEU A 188 -1.22 27.44 -11.97
C LEU A 188 0.13 27.19 -11.27
N TYR A 189 1.08 28.12 -11.38
CA TYR A 189 2.34 28.11 -10.64
C TYR A 189 2.59 29.49 -10.04
N ASP A 190 1.84 29.84 -8.99
CA ASP A 190 2.25 30.91 -8.08
C ASP A 190 2.90 30.27 -6.84
N GLY A 191 4.09 29.71 -7.08
CA GLY A 191 5.03 29.35 -6.04
C GLY A 191 5.72 30.61 -5.54
N ASN A 192 5.06 31.35 -4.66
CA ASN A 192 5.71 32.28 -3.74
C ASN A 192 4.74 32.69 -2.62
N LYS A 193 4.86 31.99 -1.48
CA LYS A 193 4.52 32.54 -0.18
C LYS A 193 5.71 32.32 0.75
N THR A 194 6.68 33.20 0.61
CA THR A 194 7.54 33.64 1.70
C THR A 194 6.98 34.98 2.17
N ASP A 195 6.52 35.02 3.41
CA ASP A 195 6.82 36.04 4.42
C ASP A 195 6.35 35.51 5.79
#